data_AF-A0A377LQT5-F1
#
_entry.id   AF-A0A377LQT5-F1
#
_cell.length_a   1.000
_cell.length_b   1.000
_cell.length_c   1.000
_cell.angle_alpha   90.00
_cell.angle_beta   90.00
_cell.angle_gamma   90.00
#
_symmetry.space_group_name_H-M   'P 1'
#
loop_
_entity.id
_entity.type
_entity.pdbx_description
1 polymer ?
#
loop_
_entity_poly.entity_id
_entity_poly.type
_entity_poly.pdbx_seq_one_letter_code
_entity_poly.pdbx_strand_id
1 'polypeptide(L)'
;MKNVLGLTLPQTLDKYDVMLTQDEAVKNMFRAGPAGIRTTQAFSQDCRWDTLDDDRAEGCIRSLEHAYSKDGGLAVLYGNFAENGCIVKTAGVDDSILKFTGPAKVYESQDEAVDAILGGKVVEGDVVVIRYEGPKGGPGMQEMLYPTTFLKSMGLGKACALITDGRFSGGTSGLSIGHVSPEAASGGNIAIIEDGDLIEIDIPNRGIQLKLSDQEIAARREAQEARGDKAWTPKDRQREVSFALRAYASLATSADKGAVRDKSKLGG
;
A
#
# COMPACT_ATOMS: atom_id res chain seq x y z
N MET A 1 20.98 7.84 24.23
CA MET A 1 19.54 7.75 24.57
C MET A 1 19.36 6.53 25.46
N LYS A 2 18.61 6.64 26.56
CA LYS A 2 18.26 5.51 27.43
C LYS A 2 16.78 5.16 27.24
N ASN A 3 16.43 3.88 27.30
CA ASN A 3 15.04 3.46 27.29
C ASN A 3 14.38 3.68 28.66
N VAL A 4 13.11 3.28 28.79
CA VAL A 4 12.33 3.40 30.04
C VAL A 4 12.94 2.65 31.23
N LEU A 5 13.84 1.69 31.00
CA LEU A 5 14.57 0.96 32.04
C LEU A 5 15.89 1.65 32.42
N GLY A 6 16.20 2.81 31.83
CA GLY A 6 17.46 3.52 32.07
C GLY A 6 18.68 2.89 31.37
N LEU A 7 18.46 1.91 30.49
CA LEU A 7 19.51 1.19 29.76
C LEU A 7 19.77 1.84 28.41
N THR A 8 21.02 1.81 27.96
CA THR A 8 21.36 2.09 26.55
C THR A 8 20.92 0.92 25.65
N LEU A 9 20.89 1.12 24.33
CA LEU A 9 20.59 0.03 23.39
C LEU A 9 21.57 -1.17 23.54
N PRO A 10 22.90 -0.99 23.58
CA PRO A 10 23.83 -2.10 23.83
C PRO A 10 23.55 -2.84 25.15
N GLN A 11 23.38 -2.11 26.26
CA GLN A 11 23.05 -2.71 27.56
C GLN A 11 21.72 -3.48 27.54
N THR A 12 20.76 -3.03 26.71
CA THR A 12 19.48 -3.71 26.55
C THR A 12 19.65 -5.01 25.76
N LEU A 13 20.44 -5.00 24.69
CA LEU A 13 20.74 -6.19 23.90
C LEU A 13 21.53 -7.22 24.72
N ASP A 14 22.60 -6.81 25.41
CA ASP A 14 23.39 -7.71 26.26
C ASP A 14 22.52 -8.42 27.32
N LYS A 15 21.51 -7.72 27.85
CA LYS A 15 20.63 -8.25 28.89
C LYS A 15 19.47 -9.08 28.36
N TYR A 16 18.82 -8.65 27.27
CA TYR A 16 17.52 -9.18 26.84
C TYR A 16 17.51 -9.81 25.44
N ASP A 17 18.58 -9.71 24.66
CA ASP A 17 18.68 -10.47 23.41
C ASP A 17 18.81 -11.96 23.75
N VAL A 18 17.89 -12.78 23.23
CA VAL A 18 17.87 -14.23 23.43
C VAL A 18 19.14 -14.93 22.95
N MET A 19 19.89 -14.32 22.03
CA MET A 19 21.17 -14.84 21.52
C MET A 19 22.35 -14.53 22.44
N LEU A 20 22.27 -13.46 23.23
CA LEU A 20 23.40 -12.95 24.02
C LEU A 20 23.26 -13.28 25.51
N THR A 21 22.02 -13.19 26.02
CA THR A 21 21.74 -13.29 27.44
C THR A 21 22.08 -14.68 27.99
N GLN A 22 22.76 -14.70 29.14
CA GLN A 22 23.02 -15.91 29.92
C GLN A 22 22.04 -16.05 31.10
N ASP A 23 21.09 -15.13 31.24
CA ASP A 23 20.09 -15.14 32.30
C ASP A 23 18.93 -16.08 31.94
N GLU A 24 18.85 -17.23 32.62
CA GLU A 24 17.79 -18.22 32.41
C GLU A 24 16.40 -17.69 32.74
N ALA A 25 16.27 -16.70 33.64
CA ALA A 25 14.98 -16.09 33.92
C ALA A 25 14.50 -15.27 32.71
N VAL A 26 15.42 -14.59 32.02
CA VAL A 26 15.13 -13.85 30.77
C VAL A 26 14.76 -14.81 29.65
N LYS A 27 15.51 -15.90 29.46
CA LYS A 27 15.15 -16.93 28.46
C LYS A 27 13.79 -17.55 28.75
N ASN A 28 13.50 -17.86 30.01
CA ASN A 28 12.20 -18.40 30.42
C ASN A 28 11.04 -17.42 30.20
N MET A 29 11.29 -16.11 30.36
CA MET A 29 10.33 -15.06 30.05
C MET A 29 9.98 -15.04 28.55
N PHE A 30 10.97 -15.12 27.65
CA PHE A 30 10.75 -15.09 26.20
C PHE A 30 10.13 -16.38 25.64
N ARG A 31 10.18 -17.50 26.36
CA ARG A 31 9.45 -18.72 25.99
C ARG A 31 7.94 -18.63 26.22
N ALA A 32 7.41 -17.52 26.75
CA ALA A 32 5.97 -17.32 26.91
C ALA A 32 5.22 -17.62 25.61
N GLY A 33 4.32 -18.61 25.67
CA GLY A 33 3.56 -19.08 24.51
C GLY A 33 2.04 -19.01 24.76
N PRO A 34 1.22 -18.89 23.71
CA PRO A 34 -0.22 -18.96 23.86
C PRO A 34 -0.64 -20.36 24.32
N ALA A 35 -1.48 -20.42 25.35
CA ALA A 35 -1.98 -21.70 25.86
C ALA A 35 -3.03 -22.35 24.94
N GLY A 36 -3.83 -21.52 24.23
CA GLY A 36 -5.06 -21.97 23.59
C GLY A 36 -6.14 -22.46 24.57
N ILE A 37 -5.92 -22.31 25.88
CA ILE A 37 -6.81 -22.77 26.95
C ILE A 37 -7.76 -21.63 27.34
N ARG A 38 -9.06 -21.90 27.34
CA ARG A 38 -10.07 -20.97 27.87
C ARG A 38 -9.86 -20.77 29.36
N THR A 39 -9.69 -19.53 29.79
CA THR A 39 -9.66 -19.15 31.22
C THR A 39 -10.63 -18.01 31.49
N THR A 40 -11.19 -17.99 32.70
CA THR A 40 -11.99 -16.87 33.23
C THR A 40 -11.27 -16.12 34.34
N GLN A 41 -10.05 -16.54 34.69
CA GLN A 41 -9.22 -15.92 35.73
C GLN A 41 -8.07 -15.18 35.07
N ALA A 42 -7.94 -13.88 35.35
CA ALA A 42 -6.85 -13.07 34.83
C ALA A 42 -5.48 -13.61 35.29
N PHE A 43 -4.47 -13.54 34.41
CA PHE A 43 -3.08 -13.93 34.68
C PHE A 43 -2.88 -15.40 35.10
N SER A 44 -3.82 -16.31 34.79
CA SER A 44 -3.75 -17.72 35.18
C SER A 44 -3.00 -18.62 34.20
N GLN A 45 -2.39 -18.08 33.14
CA GLN A 45 -1.71 -18.85 32.11
C GLN A 45 -0.19 -18.71 32.26
N ASP A 46 0.50 -19.85 32.28
CA ASP A 46 1.95 -19.95 32.41
C ASP A 46 2.59 -20.82 31.31
N CYS A 47 1.88 -21.08 30.22
CA CYS A 47 2.36 -21.89 29.11
C CYS A 47 3.65 -21.33 28.50
N ARG A 48 4.56 -22.24 28.17
CA ARG A 48 5.87 -21.92 27.58
C ARG A 48 6.12 -22.87 26.40
N TRP A 49 6.78 -22.35 25.38
CA TRP A 49 7.41 -23.18 24.35
C TRP A 49 8.62 -23.91 24.94
N ASP A 50 8.96 -25.07 24.39
CA ASP A 50 10.10 -25.86 24.85
C ASP A 50 11.43 -25.11 24.61
N THR A 51 11.55 -24.50 23.43
CA THR A 51 12.73 -23.77 22.96
C THR A 51 12.40 -22.33 22.55
N LEU A 52 13.43 -21.50 22.45
CA LEU A 52 13.35 -20.17 21.85
C LEU A 52 13.58 -20.25 20.34
N ASP A 53 13.18 -19.21 19.60
CA ASP A 53 13.57 -19.02 18.20
C ASP A 53 14.95 -18.31 18.12
N ASP A 54 16.00 -19.12 18.20
CA ASP A 54 17.40 -18.72 18.09
C ASP A 54 18.03 -19.11 16.73
N ASP A 55 17.25 -19.68 15.81
CA ASP A 55 17.70 -19.99 14.46
C ASP A 55 17.69 -18.73 13.58
N ARG A 56 18.87 -18.16 13.36
CA ARG A 56 19.04 -16.96 12.53
C ARG A 56 19.15 -17.26 11.02
N ALA A 57 19.09 -18.53 10.61
CA ALA A 57 19.06 -18.92 9.21
C ALA A 57 17.62 -19.22 8.75
N GLU A 58 16.91 -20.10 9.47
CA GLU A 58 15.58 -20.56 9.05
C GLU A 58 14.44 -20.17 10.00
N GLY A 59 14.75 -19.57 11.15
CA GLY A 59 13.77 -19.08 12.12
C GLY A 59 12.94 -17.87 11.65
N CYS A 60 12.12 -17.35 12.56
CA CYS A 60 11.21 -16.24 12.28
C CYS A 60 11.97 -14.92 12.06
N ILE A 61 13.00 -14.68 12.87
CA ILE A 61 13.91 -13.54 12.73
C ILE A 61 15.24 -14.05 12.19
N ARG A 62 15.57 -13.70 10.95
CA ARG A 62 16.80 -14.13 10.26
C ARG A 62 17.91 -13.08 10.34
N SER A 63 19.15 -13.52 10.24
CA SER A 63 20.31 -12.64 10.08
C SER A 63 20.28 -11.96 8.70
N LEU A 64 21.10 -10.91 8.52
CA LEU A 64 21.26 -10.25 7.22
C LEU A 64 21.77 -11.20 6.11
N GLU A 65 22.59 -12.19 6.47
CA GLU A 65 23.12 -13.18 5.52
C GLU A 65 22.01 -14.07 4.95
N HIS A 66 21.03 -14.41 5.77
CA HIS A 66 19.89 -15.28 5.42
C HIS A 66 18.58 -14.51 5.18
N ALA A 67 18.65 -13.19 5.02
CA ALA A 67 17.48 -12.36 4.76
C ALA A 67 16.83 -12.74 3.42
N TYR A 68 15.49 -12.79 3.38
CA TYR A 68 14.74 -13.04 2.14
C TYR A 68 15.10 -12.06 1.02
N SER A 69 15.35 -10.79 1.39
CA SER A 69 15.84 -9.74 0.52
C SER A 69 16.75 -8.82 1.32
N LYS A 70 17.82 -8.34 0.68
CA LYS A 70 18.70 -7.30 1.25
C LYS A 70 18.14 -5.89 1.06
N ASP A 71 17.20 -5.73 0.12
CA ASP A 71 16.43 -4.52 -0.06
C ASP A 71 15.13 -4.60 0.76
N GLY A 72 14.66 -3.45 1.25
CA GLY A 72 13.45 -3.36 2.05
C GLY A 72 12.21 -3.85 1.29
N GLY A 73 11.23 -4.39 2.02
CA GLY A 73 9.99 -4.92 1.44
C GLY A 73 9.01 -3.87 0.89
N LEU A 74 9.40 -2.59 0.87
CA LEU A 74 8.64 -1.46 0.35
C LEU A 74 9.54 -0.63 -0.56
N ALA A 75 9.01 -0.23 -1.71
CA ALA A 75 9.66 0.70 -2.63
C ALA A 75 8.75 1.89 -2.92
N VAL A 76 9.37 3.05 -3.10
CA VAL A 76 8.73 4.24 -3.66
C VAL A 76 9.07 4.30 -5.13
N LEU A 77 8.06 4.42 -6.00
CA LEU A 77 8.26 4.59 -7.45
C LEU A 77 7.92 6.03 -7.83
N TYR A 78 8.65 6.57 -8.81
CA TYR A 78 8.47 7.91 -9.35
C TYR A 78 8.38 7.89 -10.87
N GLY A 79 7.77 8.93 -11.43
CA GLY A 79 7.75 9.22 -12.86
C GLY A 79 6.53 10.04 -13.24
N ASN A 80 6.27 10.22 -14.54
CA ASN A 80 5.17 11.09 -14.96
C ASN A 80 3.79 10.56 -14.51
N PHE A 81 3.66 9.27 -14.22
CA PHE A 81 2.41 8.71 -13.68
C PHE A 81 2.13 9.17 -12.24
N ALA A 82 3.18 9.25 -11.41
CA ALA A 82 3.11 9.58 -9.98
C ALA A 82 4.28 10.51 -9.62
N GLU A 83 4.11 11.80 -9.91
CA GLU A 83 5.16 12.81 -9.77
C GLU A 83 5.67 12.96 -8.32
N ASN A 84 4.78 12.84 -7.34
CA ASN A 84 5.13 12.88 -5.91
C ASN A 84 5.36 11.48 -5.32
N GLY A 85 5.30 10.46 -6.17
CA GLY A 85 5.57 9.08 -5.84
C GLY A 85 4.34 8.22 -5.58
N CYS A 86 4.55 6.91 -5.57
CA CYS A 86 3.60 5.89 -5.18
C CYS A 86 4.33 4.73 -4.48
N ILE A 87 3.60 3.84 -3.80
CA ILE A 87 4.18 2.78 -2.96
C ILE A 87 3.84 1.40 -3.50
N VAL A 88 4.84 0.52 -3.56
CA VAL A 88 4.67 -0.92 -3.81
C VAL A 88 5.34 -1.74 -2.72
N LYS A 89 4.68 -2.81 -2.28
CA LYS A 89 5.26 -3.79 -1.34
C LYS A 89 6.02 -4.86 -2.11
N THR A 90 7.29 -4.59 -2.39
CA THR A 90 8.20 -5.46 -3.17
C THR A 90 8.29 -6.88 -2.62
N ALA A 91 8.23 -7.05 -1.29
CA ALA A 91 8.24 -8.38 -0.66
C ALA A 91 7.03 -9.26 -1.04
N GLY A 92 5.97 -8.69 -1.58
CA GLY A 92 4.79 -9.41 -2.07
C GLY A 92 4.74 -9.55 -3.59
N VAL A 93 5.72 -9.05 -4.33
CA VAL A 93 5.76 -9.08 -5.81
C VAL A 93 6.60 -10.28 -6.25
N ASP A 94 6.13 -11.00 -7.27
CA ASP A 94 6.90 -12.09 -7.87
C ASP A 94 8.04 -11.53 -8.75
N ASP A 95 9.21 -12.18 -8.71
CA ASP A 95 10.39 -11.75 -9.48
C ASP A 95 10.10 -11.63 -10.98
N SER A 96 9.17 -12.42 -11.52
CA SER A 96 8.82 -12.40 -12.95
C SER A 96 8.12 -11.10 -13.40
N ILE A 97 7.62 -10.29 -12.46
CA ILE A 97 6.86 -9.06 -12.75
C ILE A 97 7.41 -7.82 -12.04
N LEU A 98 8.68 -7.84 -11.64
CA LEU A 98 9.38 -6.63 -11.15
C LEU A 98 9.45 -5.53 -12.21
N LYS A 99 9.34 -5.91 -13.49
CA LYS A 99 9.13 -5.02 -14.63
C LYS A 99 7.85 -5.45 -15.33
N PHE A 100 6.92 -4.53 -15.53
CA PHE A 100 5.62 -4.81 -16.11
C PHE A 100 5.16 -3.64 -16.96
N THR A 101 4.72 -3.93 -18.19
CA THR A 101 4.10 -2.92 -19.06
C THR A 101 2.83 -3.49 -19.63
N GLY A 102 1.74 -2.74 -19.51
CA GLY A 102 0.43 -3.21 -19.97
C GLY A 102 -0.56 -2.07 -20.22
N PRO A 103 -1.65 -2.36 -20.96
CA PRO A 103 -2.72 -1.41 -21.22
C PRO A 103 -3.55 -1.17 -19.95
N ALA A 104 -3.97 0.09 -19.76
CA ALA A 104 -4.81 0.48 -18.64
C ALA A 104 -6.25 -0.05 -18.79
N LYS A 105 -6.83 -0.48 -17.68
CA LYS A 105 -8.27 -0.69 -17.47
C LYS A 105 -8.72 0.21 -16.33
N VAL A 106 -9.43 1.28 -16.65
CA VAL A 106 -9.70 2.39 -15.73
C VAL A 106 -11.08 2.25 -15.09
N TYR A 107 -11.10 2.31 -13.76
CA TYR A 107 -12.29 2.26 -12.93
C TYR A 107 -12.29 3.43 -11.95
N GLU A 108 -13.47 3.99 -11.67
CA GLU A 108 -13.63 5.15 -10.79
C GLU A 108 -14.09 4.76 -9.39
N SER A 109 -14.17 3.44 -9.14
CA SER A 109 -14.46 2.88 -7.83
C SER A 109 -13.86 1.49 -7.63
N GLN A 110 -13.62 1.13 -6.37
CA GLN A 110 -13.34 -0.24 -5.98
C GLN A 110 -14.43 -1.20 -6.49
N ASP A 111 -15.71 -0.84 -6.37
CA ASP A 111 -16.83 -1.71 -6.73
C ASP A 111 -16.85 -1.99 -8.24
N GLU A 112 -16.64 -0.97 -9.09
CA GLU A 112 -16.51 -1.16 -10.55
C GLU A 112 -15.34 -2.07 -10.92
N ALA A 113 -14.19 -1.91 -10.26
CA ALA A 113 -13.02 -2.73 -10.51
C ALA A 113 -13.28 -4.19 -10.09
N VAL A 114 -13.93 -4.42 -8.95
CA VAL A 114 -14.36 -5.74 -8.49
C VAL A 114 -15.27 -6.41 -9.52
N ASP A 115 -16.31 -5.70 -9.97
CA ASP A 115 -17.27 -6.22 -10.95
C ASP A 115 -16.58 -6.55 -12.29
N ALA A 116 -15.62 -5.73 -12.71
CA ALA A 116 -14.88 -5.96 -13.94
C ALA A 116 -13.92 -7.17 -13.84
N ILE A 117 -13.24 -7.34 -12.71
CA ILE A 117 -12.36 -8.50 -12.46
C ILE A 117 -13.18 -9.78 -12.44
N LEU A 118 -14.25 -9.82 -11.64
CA LEU A 118 -15.10 -11.01 -11.51
C LEU A 118 -15.90 -11.31 -12.79
N GLY A 119 -16.27 -10.26 -13.54
CA GLY A 119 -16.93 -10.37 -14.83
C GLY A 119 -16.02 -10.71 -16.01
N GLY A 120 -14.71 -10.92 -15.79
CA GLY A 120 -13.76 -11.31 -16.82
C GLY A 120 -13.42 -10.21 -17.84
N LYS A 121 -13.65 -8.93 -17.49
CA LYS A 121 -13.24 -7.78 -18.32
C LYS A 121 -11.76 -7.45 -18.19
N VAL A 122 -11.15 -7.86 -17.08
CA VAL A 122 -9.71 -7.79 -16.82
C VAL A 122 -9.09 -9.12 -17.26
N VAL A 123 -8.05 -9.05 -18.08
CA VAL A 123 -7.32 -10.20 -18.63
C VAL A 123 -5.82 -10.07 -18.39
N GLU A 124 -5.10 -11.16 -18.60
CA GLU A 124 -3.63 -11.19 -18.49
C GLU A 124 -2.97 -10.06 -19.32
N GLY A 125 -2.01 -9.38 -18.70
CA GLY A 125 -1.32 -8.22 -19.27
C GLY A 125 -1.93 -6.88 -18.87
N ASP A 126 -3.17 -6.83 -18.38
CA ASP A 126 -3.82 -5.56 -18.02
C ASP A 126 -3.19 -4.88 -16.79
N VAL A 127 -3.24 -3.54 -16.81
CA VAL A 127 -2.98 -2.67 -15.65
C VAL A 127 -4.30 -2.10 -15.17
N VAL A 128 -4.85 -2.65 -14.08
CA VAL A 128 -6.10 -2.17 -13.47
C VAL A 128 -5.82 -0.88 -12.71
N VAL A 129 -6.42 0.22 -13.14
CA VAL A 129 -6.29 1.55 -12.51
C VAL A 129 -7.59 1.89 -11.79
N ILE A 130 -7.53 2.03 -10.46
CA ILE A 130 -8.67 2.44 -9.63
C ILE A 130 -8.40 3.85 -9.13
N ARG A 131 -9.18 4.83 -9.60
CA ARG A 131 -8.96 6.25 -9.28
C ARG A 131 -10.10 6.84 -8.46
N TYR A 132 -9.86 8.04 -7.91
CA TYR A 132 -10.79 8.72 -7.01
C TYR A 132 -11.05 7.93 -5.72
N GLU A 133 -10.02 7.23 -5.23
CA GLU A 133 -10.02 6.51 -3.96
C GLU A 133 -9.02 7.09 -2.96
N GLY A 134 -8.34 8.18 -3.32
CA GLY A 134 -7.39 8.88 -2.46
C GLY A 134 -8.01 9.65 -1.28
N PRO A 135 -7.19 10.40 -0.53
CA PRO A 135 -7.65 11.15 0.65
C PRO A 135 -8.85 12.06 0.36
N LYS A 136 -8.84 12.81 -0.73
CA LYS A 136 -9.95 13.70 -1.10
C LYS A 136 -10.97 13.01 -1.99
N GLY A 137 -10.52 12.18 -2.93
CA GLY A 137 -11.37 11.54 -3.93
C GLY A 137 -12.32 10.50 -3.34
N GLY A 138 -11.83 9.71 -2.38
CA GLY A 138 -12.61 8.67 -1.72
C GLY A 138 -13.90 9.20 -1.09
N PRO A 139 -13.86 10.21 -0.20
CA PRO A 139 -12.74 10.65 0.64
C PRO A 139 -12.37 9.63 1.72
N GLY A 140 -11.19 9.81 2.33
CA GLY A 140 -10.72 8.99 3.46
C GLY A 140 -9.71 7.91 3.10
N MET A 141 -9.31 7.82 1.83
CA MET A 141 -8.30 6.87 1.35
C MET A 141 -8.63 5.42 1.78
N GLN A 142 -9.74 4.87 1.26
CA GLN A 142 -10.24 3.58 1.73
C GLN A 142 -9.27 2.42 1.40
N GLU A 143 -9.30 1.37 2.24
CA GLU A 143 -8.53 0.16 1.99
C GLU A 143 -9.18 -0.71 0.92
N MET A 144 -8.41 -1.13 -0.08
CA MET A 144 -8.87 -2.00 -1.16
C MET A 144 -8.34 -3.43 -1.02
N LEU A 145 -8.96 -4.24 -0.17
CA LEU A 145 -8.63 -5.67 -0.08
C LEU A 145 -9.29 -6.51 -1.18
N TYR A 146 -10.48 -6.11 -1.64
CA TYR A 146 -11.27 -6.95 -2.55
C TYR A 146 -10.69 -7.06 -3.96
N PRO A 147 -10.29 -5.96 -4.64
CA PRO A 147 -9.74 -6.06 -5.99
C PRO A 147 -8.51 -6.98 -6.05
N THR A 148 -7.61 -6.87 -5.07
CA THR A 148 -6.38 -7.69 -5.03
C THR A 148 -6.70 -9.16 -4.75
N THR A 149 -7.65 -9.43 -3.86
CA THR A 149 -8.11 -10.80 -3.54
C THR A 149 -8.76 -11.46 -4.76
N PHE A 150 -9.63 -10.74 -5.47
CA PHE A 150 -10.33 -11.29 -6.63
C PHE A 150 -9.42 -11.45 -7.84
N LEU A 151 -8.50 -10.52 -8.08
CA LEU A 151 -7.49 -10.66 -9.13
C LEU A 151 -6.67 -11.94 -8.93
N LYS A 152 -6.24 -12.21 -7.69
CA LYS A 152 -5.56 -13.46 -7.34
C LYS A 152 -6.46 -14.69 -7.53
N SER A 153 -7.74 -14.60 -7.12
CA SER A 153 -8.70 -15.71 -7.24
C SER A 153 -9.01 -16.07 -8.69
N MET A 154 -8.93 -15.09 -9.60
CA MET A 154 -9.07 -15.28 -11.05
C MET A 154 -7.78 -15.80 -11.71
N GLY A 155 -6.71 -16.06 -10.94
CA GLY A 155 -5.42 -16.51 -11.47
C GLY A 155 -4.56 -15.40 -12.07
N LEU A 156 -4.97 -14.13 -11.94
CA LEU A 156 -4.32 -12.98 -12.58
C LEU A 156 -3.27 -12.29 -11.69
N GLY A 157 -3.06 -12.76 -10.46
CA GLY A 157 -2.19 -12.09 -9.47
C GLY A 157 -0.71 -11.99 -9.85
N LYS A 158 -0.24 -12.78 -10.82
CA LYS A 158 1.12 -12.68 -11.41
C LYS A 158 1.13 -12.18 -12.86
N ALA A 159 -0.03 -11.84 -13.39
CA ALA A 159 -0.25 -11.54 -14.81
C ALA A 159 -0.76 -10.11 -15.05
N CYS A 160 -1.22 -9.44 -13.99
CA CYS A 160 -1.77 -8.08 -14.04
C CYS A 160 -1.15 -7.21 -12.95
N ALA A 161 -1.16 -5.90 -13.19
CA ALA A 161 -0.86 -4.90 -12.17
C ALA A 161 -2.16 -4.26 -11.66
N LEU A 162 -2.14 -3.77 -10.43
CA LEU A 162 -3.25 -3.00 -9.85
C LEU A 162 -2.72 -1.71 -9.24
N ILE A 163 -3.24 -0.56 -9.69
CA ILE A 163 -2.73 0.76 -9.34
C ILE A 163 -3.87 1.62 -8.80
N THR A 164 -3.61 2.39 -7.74
CA THR A 164 -4.62 3.30 -7.18
C THR A 164 -4.04 4.50 -6.43
N ASP A 165 -4.79 5.60 -6.42
CA ASP A 165 -4.57 6.73 -5.52
C ASP A 165 -5.08 6.49 -4.08
N GLY A 166 -5.83 5.41 -3.85
CA GLY A 166 -6.18 4.92 -2.52
C GLY A 166 -5.07 4.06 -1.88
N ARG A 167 -5.44 3.13 -0.99
CA ARG A 167 -4.47 2.26 -0.29
C ARG A 167 -4.86 0.79 -0.32
N PHE A 168 -3.87 -0.08 -0.13
CA PHE A 168 -4.06 -1.52 -0.02
C PHE A 168 -3.95 -2.02 1.42
N SER A 169 -4.48 -3.23 1.63
CA SER A 169 -4.33 -3.95 2.88
C SER A 169 -2.89 -4.41 3.11
N GLY A 170 -2.49 -4.52 4.37
CA GLY A 170 -1.19 -5.12 4.74
C GLY A 170 -1.02 -6.56 4.22
N GLY A 171 -2.14 -7.30 4.08
CA GLY A 171 -2.18 -8.65 3.52
C GLY A 171 -2.08 -8.74 2.00
N THR A 172 -2.12 -7.61 1.27
CA THR A 172 -2.04 -7.60 -0.20
C THR A 172 -0.72 -8.19 -0.71
N SER A 173 -0.77 -8.92 -1.83
CA SER A 173 0.38 -9.44 -2.57
C SER A 173 0.15 -9.25 -4.07
N GLY A 174 1.15 -9.55 -4.89
CA GLY A 174 1.17 -9.22 -6.32
C GLY A 174 1.60 -7.78 -6.58
N LEU A 175 1.57 -7.38 -7.85
CA LEU A 175 1.97 -6.04 -8.30
C LEU A 175 0.88 -5.00 -8.01
N SER A 176 0.74 -4.65 -6.73
CA SER A 176 -0.24 -3.68 -6.23
C SER A 176 0.44 -2.39 -5.80
N ILE A 177 0.14 -1.28 -6.49
CA ILE A 177 0.76 0.04 -6.34
C ILE A 177 -0.26 1.03 -5.79
N GLY A 178 -0.09 1.45 -4.55
CA GLY A 178 -1.02 2.37 -3.88
C GLY A 178 -0.43 3.78 -3.71
N HIS A 179 -1.22 4.67 -3.12
CA HIS A 179 -0.79 6.00 -2.70
C HIS A 179 -0.29 6.87 -3.86
N VAL A 180 -0.80 6.65 -5.07
CA VAL A 180 -0.43 7.46 -6.24
C VAL A 180 -0.67 8.94 -5.92
N SER A 181 0.42 9.70 -5.97
CA SER A 181 0.43 11.10 -5.59
C SER A 181 1.00 11.95 -6.74
N PRO A 182 0.33 13.03 -7.16
CA PRO A 182 -0.97 13.50 -6.68
C PRO A 182 -2.13 12.53 -6.99
N GLU A 183 -3.15 12.49 -6.12
CA GLU A 183 -4.37 11.70 -6.36
C GLU A 183 -5.20 12.28 -7.52
N ALA A 184 -6.16 11.50 -8.03
CA ALA A 184 -7.02 11.92 -9.14
C ALA A 184 -7.82 13.20 -8.82
N ALA A 185 -8.37 13.28 -7.60
CA ALA A 185 -9.13 14.44 -7.12
C ALA A 185 -8.29 15.68 -6.85
N SER A 186 -6.95 15.57 -6.89
CA SER A 186 -6.02 16.69 -6.79
C SER A 186 -5.30 16.97 -8.11
N GLY A 187 -5.79 16.43 -9.23
CA GLY A 187 -5.23 16.70 -10.55
C GLY A 187 -4.00 15.89 -10.91
N GLY A 188 -3.77 14.73 -10.29
CA GLY A 188 -2.70 13.82 -10.69
C GLY A 188 -2.96 13.16 -12.05
N ASN A 189 -1.90 12.72 -12.72
CA ASN A 189 -2.03 12.11 -14.05
C ASN A 189 -2.87 10.83 -14.06
N ILE A 190 -3.04 10.17 -12.91
CA ILE A 190 -4.02 9.07 -12.76
C ILE A 190 -5.46 9.44 -13.15
N ALA A 191 -5.85 10.73 -13.08
CA ALA A 191 -7.18 11.21 -13.48
C ALA A 191 -7.41 11.33 -14.99
N ILE A 192 -6.34 11.36 -15.80
CA ILE A 192 -6.44 11.57 -17.26
C ILE A 192 -6.19 10.30 -18.07
N ILE A 193 -5.91 9.19 -17.40
CA ILE A 193 -5.71 7.89 -18.04
C ILE A 193 -7.04 7.45 -18.65
N GLU A 194 -6.91 6.88 -19.85
CA GLU A 194 -7.97 6.27 -20.61
C GLU A 194 -7.65 4.78 -20.84
N ASP A 195 -8.69 3.99 -21.10
CA ASP A 195 -8.53 2.56 -21.38
C ASP A 195 -7.58 2.34 -22.56
N GLY A 196 -6.64 1.42 -22.40
CA GLY A 196 -5.66 1.07 -23.43
C GLY A 196 -4.35 1.86 -23.37
N ASP A 197 -4.26 2.95 -22.61
CA ASP A 197 -2.98 3.65 -22.42
C ASP A 197 -1.94 2.72 -21.78
N LEU A 198 -0.71 2.72 -22.30
CA LEU A 198 0.33 1.87 -21.76
C LEU A 198 0.95 2.49 -20.50
N ILE A 199 1.03 1.68 -19.43
CA ILE A 199 1.70 2.03 -18.18
C ILE A 199 2.88 1.09 -18.00
N GLU A 200 4.07 1.64 -17.84
CA GLU A 200 5.31 0.91 -17.55
C GLU A 200 5.69 1.05 -16.08
N ILE A 201 6.01 -0.07 -15.45
CA ILE A 201 6.46 -0.18 -14.08
C ILE A 201 7.84 -0.83 -14.08
N ASP A 202 8.81 -0.19 -13.43
CA ASP A 202 10.17 -0.72 -13.26
C ASP A 202 10.58 -0.58 -11.78
N ILE A 203 10.26 -1.60 -10.98
CA ILE A 203 10.58 -1.62 -9.54
C ILE A 203 12.10 -1.54 -9.27
N PRO A 204 12.97 -2.27 -10.00
CA PRO A 204 14.41 -2.17 -9.83
C PRO A 204 14.94 -0.74 -10.02
N ASN A 205 14.38 0.01 -10.97
CA ASN A 205 14.78 1.40 -11.24
C ASN A 205 13.91 2.45 -10.54
N ARG A 206 13.02 2.04 -9.63
CA ARG A 206 12.09 2.92 -8.90
C ARG A 206 11.23 3.79 -9.84
N GLY A 207 10.85 3.25 -10.99
CA GLY A 207 10.17 3.96 -12.07
C GLY A 207 8.71 3.54 -12.27
N ILE A 208 7.86 4.52 -12.60
CA ILE A 208 6.50 4.31 -13.13
C ILE A 208 6.18 5.37 -14.18
N GLN A 209 5.82 4.97 -15.40
CA GLN A 209 5.64 5.88 -16.53
C GLN A 209 4.33 5.60 -17.28
N LEU A 210 3.56 6.65 -17.52
CA LEU A 210 2.48 6.70 -18.49
C LEU A 210 3.09 6.97 -19.87
N LYS A 211 2.91 6.06 -20.83
CA LYS A 211 3.51 6.13 -22.17
C LYS A 211 2.69 7.02 -23.11
N LEU A 212 2.50 8.26 -22.71
CA LEU A 212 1.91 9.34 -23.52
C LEU A 212 2.95 10.44 -23.73
N SER A 213 2.79 11.22 -24.80
CA SER A 213 3.62 12.41 -25.00
C SER A 213 3.18 13.52 -24.04
N ASP A 214 4.09 14.45 -23.74
CA ASP A 214 3.76 15.62 -22.91
C ASP A 214 2.62 16.46 -23.50
N GLN A 215 2.51 16.49 -24.84
CA GLN A 215 1.42 17.17 -25.54
C GLN A 215 0.07 16.51 -25.29
N GLU A 216 0.00 15.17 -25.34
CA GLU A 216 -1.22 14.42 -25.07
C GLU A 216 -1.63 14.56 -23.60
N ILE A 217 -0.66 14.47 -22.68
CA ILE A 217 -0.90 14.69 -21.25
C ILE A 217 -1.47 16.09 -21.03
N ALA A 218 -0.86 17.14 -21.60
CA ALA A 218 -1.34 18.51 -21.47
C ALA A 218 -2.76 18.67 -22.02
N ALA A 219 -3.04 18.15 -23.22
CA ALA A 219 -4.36 18.21 -23.84
C ALA A 219 -5.45 17.54 -22.99
N ARG A 220 -5.17 16.38 -22.40
CA ARG A 220 -6.13 15.69 -21.53
C ARG A 220 -6.34 16.39 -20.18
N ARG A 221 -5.30 17.04 -19.65
CA ARG A 221 -5.43 17.89 -18.45
C ARG A 221 -6.32 19.10 -18.73
N GLU A 222 -6.11 19.79 -19.85
CA GLU A 222 -6.97 20.90 -20.29
C GLU A 222 -8.42 20.44 -20.48
N ALA A 223 -8.64 19.26 -21.08
CA ALA A 223 -9.98 18.69 -21.22
C ALA A 223 -10.63 18.36 -19.85
N GLN A 224 -9.85 17.95 -18.85
CA GLN A 224 -10.34 17.77 -17.49
C GLN A 224 -10.73 19.08 -16.83
N GLU A 225 -9.90 20.10 -16.95
CA GLU A 225 -10.16 21.44 -16.41
C GLU A 225 -11.38 22.08 -17.07
N ALA A 226 -11.60 21.83 -18.37
CA ALA A 226 -12.75 22.30 -19.13
C ALA A 226 -14.10 21.75 -18.62
N ARG A 227 -14.11 20.72 -17.75
CA ARG A 227 -15.34 20.24 -17.08
C ARG A 227 -15.84 21.20 -15.98
N GLY A 228 -15.13 22.29 -15.69
CA GLY A 228 -15.55 23.33 -14.74
C GLY A 228 -15.70 22.77 -13.32
N ASP A 229 -16.86 22.97 -12.70
CA ASP A 229 -17.16 22.47 -11.34
C ASP A 229 -17.06 20.94 -11.21
N LYS A 230 -17.10 20.21 -12.33
CA LYS A 230 -16.92 18.75 -12.37
C LYS A 230 -15.47 18.32 -12.65
N ALA A 231 -14.54 19.24 -12.84
CA ALA A 231 -13.13 18.92 -13.03
C ALA A 231 -12.63 18.05 -11.88
N TRP A 232 -11.81 17.04 -12.19
CA TRP A 232 -11.19 16.16 -11.18
C TRP A 232 -12.19 15.41 -10.27
N THR A 233 -13.41 15.20 -10.75
CA THR A 233 -14.40 14.33 -10.10
C THR A 233 -14.71 13.13 -10.98
N PRO A 234 -15.17 11.99 -10.40
CA PRO A 234 -15.73 10.88 -11.17
C PRO A 234 -16.78 11.34 -12.18
N LYS A 235 -16.92 10.63 -13.29
CA LYS A 235 -17.91 10.93 -14.34
C LYS A 235 -19.32 10.57 -13.89
N ASP A 236 -19.52 9.34 -13.41
CA ASP A 236 -20.86 8.77 -13.23
C ASP A 236 -21.14 8.23 -11.82
N ARG A 237 -20.16 8.28 -10.91
CA ARG A 237 -20.26 7.74 -9.54
C ARG A 237 -21.38 8.42 -8.73
N GLN A 238 -22.40 7.64 -8.36
CA GLN A 238 -23.49 8.07 -7.48
C GLN A 238 -23.22 7.61 -6.04
N ARG A 239 -22.69 8.51 -5.20
CA ARG A 239 -22.42 8.20 -3.79
C ARG A 239 -22.75 9.39 -2.89
N GLU A 240 -23.49 9.12 -1.82
CA GLU A 240 -23.68 10.10 -0.76
C GLU A 240 -22.43 10.19 0.11
N VAL A 241 -21.80 11.37 0.14
CA VAL A 241 -20.62 11.64 0.97
C VAL A 241 -21.08 12.41 2.20
N SER A 242 -20.89 11.84 3.39
CA SER A 242 -21.31 12.47 4.65
C SER A 242 -20.62 13.81 4.91
N PHE A 243 -21.22 14.66 5.74
CA PHE A 243 -20.61 15.93 6.14
C PHE A 243 -19.21 15.77 6.73
N ALA A 244 -19.00 14.74 7.56
CA ALA A 244 -17.70 14.44 8.15
C ALA A 244 -16.63 14.09 7.10
N LEU A 245 -16.99 13.32 6.07
CA LEU A 245 -16.08 12.97 4.98
C LEU A 245 -15.79 14.18 4.08
N ARG A 246 -16.78 15.04 3.81
CA ARG A 246 -16.56 16.31 3.09
C ARG A 246 -15.61 17.23 3.88
N ALA A 247 -15.78 17.33 5.19
CA ALA A 247 -14.89 18.11 6.07
C ALA A 247 -13.48 17.50 6.13
N TYR A 248 -13.34 16.18 6.09
CA TYR A 248 -12.03 15.54 5.95
C TYR A 248 -11.38 15.90 4.60
N ALA A 249 -12.11 15.76 3.49
CA ALA A 249 -11.61 16.01 2.15
C ALA A 249 -11.09 17.45 1.95
N SER A 250 -11.77 18.45 2.51
CA SER A 250 -11.34 19.85 2.38
C SER A 250 -9.99 20.11 3.06
N LEU A 251 -9.69 19.37 4.14
CA LEU A 251 -8.48 19.54 4.95
C LEU A 251 -7.36 18.55 4.59
N ALA A 252 -7.66 17.41 3.98
CA ALA A 252 -6.69 16.36 3.73
C ALA A 252 -5.52 16.86 2.85
N THR A 253 -4.29 16.56 3.28
CA THR A 253 -3.10 16.64 2.45
C THR A 253 -2.99 15.38 1.58
N SER A 254 -2.07 15.44 0.61
CA SER A 254 -1.77 14.30 -0.26
C SER A 254 -1.16 13.12 0.53
N ALA A 255 -1.26 11.90 -0.01
CA ALA A 255 -0.79 10.68 0.63
C ALA A 255 0.73 10.69 0.86
N ASP A 256 1.52 11.29 -0.03
CA ASP A 256 2.96 11.52 0.14
C ASP A 256 3.31 12.34 1.39
N LYS A 257 2.36 13.13 1.89
CA LYS A 257 2.49 13.95 3.12
C LYS A 257 1.81 13.29 4.33
N GLY A 258 1.45 12.01 4.23
CA GLY A 258 0.80 11.24 5.28
C GLY A 258 -0.70 11.49 5.42
N ALA A 259 -1.36 12.14 4.44
CA ALA A 259 -2.79 12.43 4.45
C ALA A 259 -3.30 13.10 5.75
N VAL A 260 -2.45 13.92 6.37
CA VAL A 260 -2.76 14.70 7.57
C VAL A 260 -3.76 15.81 7.25
N ARG A 261 -4.37 16.40 8.28
CA ARG A 261 -5.26 17.56 8.10
C ARG A 261 -4.44 18.85 8.09
N ASP A 262 -4.54 19.59 7.01
CA ASP A 262 -3.96 20.93 6.87
C ASP A 262 -4.81 21.95 7.62
N LYS A 263 -4.34 22.33 8.82
CA LYS A 263 -5.03 23.28 9.69
C LYS A 263 -4.99 24.71 9.17
N SER A 264 -4.03 25.06 8.29
CA SER A 264 -3.89 26.41 7.76
C SER A 264 -5.10 26.85 6.94
N LYS A 265 -5.81 25.90 6.34
CA LYS A 265 -7.07 26.11 5.61
C LYS A 265 -8.25 26.57 6.48
N LEU A 266 -8.12 26.48 7.80
CA LEU A 266 -9.11 26.98 8.77
C LEU A 266 -8.70 28.34 9.36
N GLY A 267 -7.63 28.97 8.88
CA GLY A 267 -7.12 30.25 9.39
C GLY A 267 -6.24 30.12 10.64
N GLY A 268 -5.60 28.97 10.84
CA GLY A 268 -4.66 28.70 11.95
C GLY A 268 -3.21 28.58 11.51
#